data_AF-A0A1M6GIS9-F1
#
_entry.id   AF-A0A1M6GIS9-F1
#
_cell.length_a   1.000
_cell.length_b   1.000
_cell.length_c   1.000
_cell.angle_alpha   90.00
_cell.angle_beta   90.00
_cell.angle_gamma   90.00
#
_symmetry.space_group_name_H-M   'P 1'
#
loop_
_entity.id
_entity.type
_entity.pdbx_description
1 polymer ?
#
loop_
_entity_poly.entity_id
_entity_poly.type
_entity_poly.pdbx_seq_one_letter_code
_entity_poly.pdbx_strand_id
1 'polypeptide(L)'
;MKKILIGTVYSIIAFAIISYITVMCSLLSTTLGDLGKPVTNIGFPLKYYYQFWCRGSDSPNCGWKLEYFIYDCLITWVITLVIYFLLTRNKKHNCK
;
A
#
# COMPACT_ATOMS: atom_id res chain seq x y z
N MET A 1 -15.46 -17.03 -11.82
CA MET A 1 -15.82 -16.08 -10.75
C MET A 1 -15.12 -16.36 -9.41
N LYS A 2 -15.26 -17.55 -8.79
CA LYS A 2 -14.63 -17.87 -7.49
C LYS A 2 -13.13 -17.56 -7.38
N LYS A 3 -12.34 -17.86 -8.42
CA LYS A 3 -10.90 -17.57 -8.49
C LYS A 3 -10.57 -16.07 -8.44
N ILE A 4 -11.38 -15.25 -9.11
CA ILE A 4 -11.22 -13.79 -9.11
C ILE A 4 -11.56 -13.24 -7.72
N LEU A 5 -12.65 -13.73 -7.12
CA LEU A 5 -13.03 -13.35 -5.75
C LEU A 5 -11.90 -13.64 -4.75
N ILE A 6 -11.32 -14.85 -4.81
CA ILE A 6 -10.18 -15.23 -3.95
C ILE A 6 -8.98 -14.30 -4.20
N GLY A 7 -8.65 -14.04 -5.47
CA GLY A 7 -7.57 -13.11 -5.82
C GLY A 7 -7.80 -11.69 -5.32
N THR A 8 -9.04 -11.19 -5.36
CA THR A 8 -9.42 -9.88 -4.81
C THR A 8 -9.28 -9.83 -3.29
N VAL A 9 -9.64 -10.91 -2.57
CA VAL A 9 -9.40 -10.97 -1.11
C VAL A 9 -7.90 -10.90 -0.83
N TYR A 10 -7.08 -11.63 -1.57
CA TYR A 10 -5.62 -11.55 -1.42
C TYR A 10 -5.07 -10.18 -1.75
N SER A 11 -5.59 -9.47 -2.74
CA SER A 11 -5.10 -8.12 -3.06
C SER A 11 -5.43 -7.11 -1.97
N ILE A 12 -6.60 -7.23 -1.32
CA ILE A 12 -6.98 -6.36 -0.19
C ILE A 12 -6.00 -6.58 0.97
N ILE A 13 -5.71 -7.85 1.29
CA ILE A 13 -4.74 -8.20 2.34
C ILE A 13 -3.35 -7.67 1.99
N ALA A 14 -2.88 -7.89 0.75
CA ALA A 14 -1.59 -7.41 0.29
C ALA A 14 -1.48 -5.87 0.36
N PHE A 15 -2.51 -5.16 -0.10
CA PHE A 15 -2.57 -3.70 -0.04
C PHE A 15 -2.51 -3.18 1.40
N ALA A 16 -3.25 -3.80 2.32
CA ALA A 16 -3.24 -3.43 3.74
C ALA A 16 -1.87 -3.65 4.38
N ILE A 17 -1.21 -4.79 4.11
CA ILE A 17 0.14 -5.09 4.61
C ILE A 17 1.16 -4.09 4.08
N ILE A 18 1.17 -3.86 2.75
CA ILE A 18 2.11 -2.91 2.13
C ILE A 18 1.86 -1.51 2.69
N SER A 19 0.61 -1.07 2.77
CA SER A 19 0.27 0.24 3.33
C SER A 19 0.75 0.39 4.77
N TYR A 20 0.51 -0.62 5.63
CA TYR A 20 1.00 -0.61 7.01
C TYR A 20 2.53 -0.52 7.08
N ILE A 21 3.25 -1.34 6.30
CA ILE A 21 4.70 -1.32 6.26
C ILE A 21 5.20 0.06 5.80
N THR A 22 4.60 0.65 4.77
CA THR A 22 5.02 1.99 4.28
C THR A 22 4.87 3.07 5.34
N VAL A 23 3.77 3.04 6.12
CA VAL A 23 3.55 3.93 7.27
C VAL A 23 4.67 3.74 8.30
N MET A 24 4.91 2.50 8.71
CA MET A 24 5.88 2.20 9.77
C MET A 24 7.31 2.53 9.35
N CYS A 25 7.70 2.21 8.11
CA CYS A 25 8.97 2.63 7.56
C CYS A 25 9.11 4.15 7.53
N SER A 26 8.06 4.87 7.08
CA SER A 26 8.09 6.33 7.07
C SER A 26 8.23 6.91 8.48
N LEU A 27 7.54 6.37 9.48
CA LEU A 27 7.66 6.83 10.86
C LEU A 27 9.05 6.55 11.43
N LEU A 28 9.57 5.33 11.22
CA LEU A 28 10.88 4.91 11.72
C LEU A 28 12.00 5.76 11.11
N SER A 29 11.97 5.98 9.79
CA SER A 29 12.95 6.84 9.10
C SER A 29 12.94 8.27 9.63
N THR A 30 11.77 8.79 9.94
CA THR A 30 11.60 10.14 10.50
C THR A 30 12.13 10.24 11.93
N THR A 31 12.02 9.19 12.75
CA THR A 31 12.57 9.19 14.13
C THR A 31 14.09 9.05 14.22
N LEU A 32 14.73 8.49 13.19
CA LEU A 32 16.16 8.17 13.19
C LEU A 32 17.03 9.22 12.49
N GLY A 33 16.45 10.06 11.62
CA GLY A 33 17.21 10.80 10.61
C GLY A 33 17.29 12.32 10.75
N ASP A 34 16.37 12.99 11.47
CA ASP A 34 16.30 14.45 11.39
C ASP A 34 15.76 15.12 12.67
N LEU A 35 16.33 16.27 13.05
CA LEU A 35 15.81 17.16 14.11
C LEU A 35 14.57 17.96 13.65
N GLY A 36 14.13 17.72 12.41
CA GLY A 36 12.94 18.30 11.79
C GLY A 36 11.63 17.67 12.27
N LYS A 37 10.52 18.38 11.98
CA LYS A 37 9.16 17.96 12.32
C LYS A 37 8.82 16.62 11.66
N PRO A 38 8.12 15.71 12.35
CA PRO A 38 7.89 14.40 11.80
C PRO A 38 6.97 14.43 10.57
N VAL A 39 7.43 13.90 9.44
CA VAL A 39 6.62 13.73 8.23
C VAL A 39 6.28 12.25 8.06
N THR A 40 5.00 11.96 7.79
CA THR A 40 4.54 10.62 7.41
C THR A 40 4.16 10.61 5.93
N ASN A 41 4.88 9.82 5.16
CA ASN A 41 4.56 9.48 3.78
C ASN A 41 3.91 8.10 3.76
N ILE A 42 2.76 7.97 3.10
CA ILE A 42 2.04 6.71 2.92
C ILE A 42 1.81 6.49 1.45
N GLY A 43 1.98 5.23 1.04
CA GLY A 43 1.68 4.75 -0.30
C GLY A 43 2.87 4.10 -0.98
N PHE A 44 2.56 3.13 -1.83
CA PHE A 44 3.52 2.37 -2.62
C PHE A 44 2.78 1.67 -3.78
N PRO A 45 3.20 1.88 -5.04
CA PRO A 45 4.34 2.67 -5.47
C PRO A 45 4.11 4.20 -5.44
N LEU A 46 2.87 4.67 -5.39
CA LEU A 46 2.55 6.10 -5.43
C LEU A 46 2.24 6.64 -4.04
N LYS A 47 2.90 7.75 -3.66
CA LYS A 47 2.65 8.40 -2.37
C LYS A 47 1.31 9.13 -2.39
N TYR A 48 0.27 8.50 -1.86
CA TYR A 48 -1.07 9.07 -1.83
C TYR A 48 -1.37 9.87 -0.57
N TYR A 49 -0.47 9.85 0.42
CA TYR A 49 -0.56 10.73 1.56
C TYR A 49 0.80 11.21 2.02
N TYR A 50 0.91 12.51 2.27
CA TYR A 50 2.09 13.13 2.84
C TYR A 50 1.68 14.09 3.97
N GLN A 51 1.65 13.62 5.24
CA GLN A 51 1.69 14.49 6.43
C GLN A 51 1.64 13.71 7.76
N PHE A 52 2.37 14.19 8.77
CA PHE A 52 2.00 14.01 10.18
C PHE A 52 2.32 15.28 10.97
N TRP A 53 1.61 15.47 12.09
CA TRP A 53 1.29 16.81 12.58
C TRP A 53 2.27 17.45 13.56
N CYS A 54 2.29 18.78 13.54
CA CYS A 54 3.09 19.65 14.40
C CYS A 54 2.28 20.15 15.61
N ARG A 55 2.89 20.17 16.81
CA ARG A 55 2.32 20.87 17.98
C ARG A 55 2.17 22.37 17.64
N GLY A 56 0.94 22.91 17.69
CA GLY A 56 0.64 24.36 17.60
C GLY A 56 0.21 24.92 16.24
N SER A 57 -0.45 24.15 15.36
CA SER A 57 -0.97 24.65 14.08
C SER A 57 -2.45 24.31 13.91
N ASP A 58 -3.28 25.30 13.53
CA ASP A 58 -4.76 25.24 13.49
C ASP A 58 -5.38 24.60 12.24
N SER A 59 -4.58 24.26 11.22
CA SER A 59 -5.09 23.59 10.01
C SER A 59 -4.21 22.41 9.58
N PRO A 60 -4.65 21.15 9.85
CA PRO A 60 -3.77 20.00 9.74
C PRO A 60 -3.94 18.86 8.77
N ASN A 61 -4.59 19.00 7.62
CA ASN A 61 -5.07 17.81 6.90
C ASN A 61 -4.97 17.91 5.36
N CYS A 62 -3.84 18.33 4.81
CA CYS A 62 -3.74 18.67 3.39
C CYS A 62 -2.57 17.96 2.71
N GLY A 63 -2.70 16.64 2.52
CA GLY A 63 -1.71 15.85 1.79
C GLY A 63 -2.27 14.65 1.02
N TRP A 64 -3.59 14.53 0.91
CA TRP A 64 -4.23 13.36 0.33
C TRP A 64 -4.33 13.49 -1.20
N LYS A 65 -3.75 12.54 -1.92
CA LYS A 65 -3.88 12.39 -3.37
C LYS A 65 -4.74 11.15 -3.66
N LEU A 66 -6.06 11.33 -3.66
CA LEU A 66 -7.03 10.24 -3.89
C LEU A 66 -6.74 9.45 -5.17
N GLU A 67 -6.33 10.14 -6.24
CA GLU A 67 -5.93 9.52 -7.49
C GLU A 67 -4.84 8.45 -7.31
N TYR A 68 -3.83 8.73 -6.49
CA TYR A 68 -2.71 7.81 -6.26
C TYR A 68 -3.13 6.65 -5.37
N PHE A 69 -4.06 6.87 -4.43
CA PHE A 69 -4.64 5.80 -3.63
C PHE A 69 -5.40 4.80 -4.52
N ILE A 70 -6.20 5.32 -5.45
CA ILE A 70 -6.94 4.48 -6.42
C ILE A 70 -5.95 3.71 -7.31
N TYR A 71 -4.91 4.37 -7.81
CA TYR A 71 -3.90 3.72 -8.62
C TYR A 71 -3.15 2.62 -7.85
N ASP A 72 -2.75 2.84 -6.60
CA ASP A 72 -2.10 1.82 -5.78
C ASP A 72 -3.02 0.62 -5.50
N CYS A 73 -4.32 0.86 -5.26
CA CYS A 73 -5.33 -0.19 -5.13
C CYS A 73 -5.40 -1.04 -6.42
N LEU A 74 -5.48 -0.39 -7.59
CA LEU A 74 -5.56 -1.05 -8.88
C LEU A 74 -4.28 -1.81 -9.23
N ILE A 75 -3.11 -1.21 -9.01
CA ILE A 75 -1.80 -1.84 -9.22
C ILE A 75 -1.67 -3.09 -8.36
N THR A 76 -1.98 -2.98 -7.07
CA THR A 76 -1.90 -4.12 -6.14
C THR A 76 -2.87 -5.22 -6.55
N TRP A 77 -4.09 -4.87 -6.99
CA TRP A 77 -5.08 -5.82 -7.48
C TRP A 77 -4.59 -6.57 -8.74
N VAL A 78 -4.10 -5.85 -9.74
CA VAL A 78 -3.58 -6.44 -10.99
C VAL A 78 -2.40 -7.36 -10.71
N ILE A 79 -1.40 -6.89 -9.95
CA ILE A 79 -0.20 -7.68 -9.63
C ILE A 79 -0.58 -8.95 -8.86
N THR A 80 -1.44 -8.83 -7.84
CA THR A 80 -1.85 -9.98 -7.02
C THR A 80 -2.62 -11.01 -7.84
N LEU A 81 -3.51 -10.56 -8.74
CA LEU A 81 -4.23 -11.46 -9.64
C LEU A 81 -3.28 -12.18 -10.60
N VAL A 82 -2.35 -11.46 -11.23
CA VAL A 82 -1.36 -12.05 -12.13
C VAL A 82 -0.56 -13.14 -11.40
N ILE A 83 -0.03 -12.82 -10.22
CA ILE A 83 0.72 -13.79 -9.40
C ILE A 83 -0.15 -14.99 -9.04
N TYR A 84 -1.38 -14.76 -8.56
CA TYR A 84 -2.31 -15.82 -8.20
C TYR A 84 -2.59 -16.76 -9.38
N PHE A 85 -2.81 -16.22 -10.58
CA PHE A 85 -3.07 -17.02 -11.77
C PHE A 85 -1.83 -17.79 -12.22
N LEU A 86 -0.62 -17.20 -12.17
CA LEU A 86 0.62 -17.89 -12.51
C LEU A 86 0.87 -19.08 -11.57
N LEU A 87 0.72 -18.88 -10.25
CA LEU A 87 0.90 -19.95 -9.25
C LEU A 87 -0.16 -21.05 -9.39
N THR A 88 -1.42 -20.67 -9.64
CA THR A 88 -2.51 -21.63 -9.82
C THR A 88 -2.37 -22.42 -11.13
N ARG A 89 -1.83 -21.79 -12.18
CA ARG A 89 -1.53 -22.46 -13.45
C ARG A 89 -0.43 -23.51 -13.28
N ASN A 90 0.65 -23.16 -12.57
CA ASN A 90 1.77 -24.08 -12.34
C ASN A 90 1.36 -25.30 -11.49
N LYS A 91 0.52 -25.11 -10.46
CA LYS A 91 -0.03 -26.24 -9.68
C LYS A 91 -0.83 -27.22 -10.53
N LYS A 92 -1.60 -26.73 -11.52
CA LYS A 92 -2.36 -27.59 -12.42
C LYS A 92 -1.46 -28.38 -13.39
N HIS A 93 -0.30 -27.84 -13.74
CA HIS A 93 0.66 -28.50 -14.62
C HIS A 93 1.45 -29.61 -13.90
N ASN A 94 1.82 -29.41 -12.63
CA ASN A 94 2.61 -30.39 -11.86
C ASN A 94 1.79 -31.57 -11.29
N CYS A 95 0.46 -31.58 -11.47
CA CYS A 95 -0.41 -32.70 -11.08
C CYS A 95 -0.93 -33.49 -12.29
N LYS A 96 -0.38 -33.27 -13.48
CA LYS A 96 -0.56 -34.12 -14.67
C LYS A 96 0.74 -34.85 -14.94
#